data_AF-A0A3M1Z1M7-F1
#
_entry.id   AF-A0A3M1Z1M7-F1
#
_cell.length_a   1.000
_cell.length_b   1.000
_cell.length_c   1.000
_cell.angle_alpha   90.00
_cell.angle_beta   90.00
_cell.angle_gamma   90.00
#
_symmetry.space_group_name_H-M   'P 1'
#
loop_
_entity.id
_entity.type
_entity.pdbx_description
1 polymer ?
#
loop_
_entity_poly.entity_id
_entity_poly.type
_entity_poly.pdbx_seq_one_letter_code
_entity_poly.pdbx_strand_id
1 'polypeptide(L)'
;MENKLLDEVTRSFSLELPIRETLDDYLSLILPAIRQWGEDLRETEHYSTKGGKAWMEIRDSESFHEAVLHFFNEGGEYLISVDGNVSRGRWRLLDDSNKMIIEQGNRSELYELAFLSSAFFILRKHGRPGRNQYLVMGFEPIVSNLEWRDYVELLFNTYRSQQNTYKTVAIFLLILITIIILFSIF
;
A
#
# COMPACT_ATOMS: atom_id res chain seq x y z
N MET A 1 12.28 23.69 3.09
CA MET A 1 13.05 22.85 4.03
C MET A 1 12.62 21.37 3.97
N GLU A 2 11.56 21.01 3.22
CA GLU A 2 11.04 19.64 3.08
C GLU A 2 11.89 18.67 2.24
N ASN A 3 12.69 19.15 1.28
CA ASN A 3 13.47 18.24 0.41
C ASN A 3 14.65 17.55 1.11
N LYS A 4 15.15 18.10 2.21
CA LYS A 4 16.38 17.56 2.85
C LYS A 4 16.12 16.22 3.54
N LEU A 5 14.95 16.05 4.16
CA LEU A 5 14.54 14.80 4.80
C LEU A 5 14.22 13.73 3.77
N LEU A 6 13.54 14.09 2.67
CA LEU A 6 13.25 13.16 1.57
C LEU A 6 14.52 12.72 0.84
N ASP A 7 15.48 13.62 0.63
CA ASP A 7 16.78 13.30 0.01
C ASP A 7 17.65 12.41 0.92
N GLU A 8 17.61 12.63 2.24
CA GLU A 8 18.35 11.83 3.22
C GLU A 8 17.74 10.44 3.39
N VAL A 9 16.40 10.36 3.45
CA VAL A 9 15.60 9.13 3.33
C VAL A 9 16.05 8.39 2.07
N THR A 10 15.88 8.97 0.89
CA THR A 10 16.20 8.32 -0.40
C THR A 10 17.64 7.82 -0.51
N ARG A 11 18.63 8.53 0.08
CA ARG A 11 20.03 8.08 0.12
C ARG A 11 20.26 6.96 1.14
N SER A 12 19.63 7.01 2.32
CA SER A 12 19.80 6.01 3.38
C SER A 12 19.28 4.62 2.97
N PHE A 13 18.25 4.54 2.12
CA PHE A 13 17.72 3.27 1.62
C PHE A 13 18.55 2.61 0.51
N SER A 14 19.69 3.18 0.13
CA SER A 14 20.55 2.59 -0.89
C SER A 14 21.37 1.39 -0.40
N LEU A 15 21.47 1.18 0.91
CA LEU A 15 22.41 0.23 1.52
C LEU A 15 21.78 -0.94 2.29
N GLU A 16 20.61 -0.77 2.92
CA GLU A 16 19.76 -1.81 3.54
C GLU A 16 18.61 -1.04 4.24
N LEU A 17 17.40 -1.61 4.34
CA LEU A 17 16.31 -0.95 5.06
C LEU A 17 16.68 -0.81 6.55
N PRO A 18 16.60 0.38 7.18
CA PRO A 18 16.98 0.57 8.57
C PRO A 18 16.09 -0.28 9.47
N ILE A 19 16.69 -1.13 10.30
CA ILE A 19 15.98 -2.08 11.16
C ILE A 19 15.03 -1.30 12.09
N ARG A 20 13.73 -1.59 12.03
CA ARG A 20 12.74 -1.16 13.02
C ARG A 20 12.19 -2.34 13.81
N GLU A 21 11.67 -2.01 14.99
CA GLU A 21 11.10 -2.97 15.93
C GLU A 21 9.66 -3.36 15.57
N THR A 22 8.89 -2.43 14.97
CA THR A 22 7.47 -2.65 14.65
C THR A 22 7.15 -2.38 13.18
N LEU A 23 6.07 -2.99 12.70
CA LEU A 23 5.53 -2.76 11.36
C LEU A 23 5.07 -1.30 11.20
N ASP A 24 4.40 -0.75 12.20
CA ASP A 24 3.92 0.64 12.19
C ASP A 24 5.05 1.67 12.06
N ASP A 25 6.18 1.45 12.74
CA ASP A 25 7.34 2.34 12.65
C ASP A 25 7.98 2.27 11.26
N TYR A 26 8.03 1.08 10.67
CA TYR A 26 8.49 0.90 9.28
C TYR A 26 7.58 1.62 8.29
N LEU A 27 6.27 1.41 8.41
CA LEU A 27 5.29 2.03 7.52
C LEU A 27 5.31 3.56 7.63
N SER A 28 5.42 4.09 8.84
CA SER A 28 5.50 5.53 9.08
C SER A 28 6.72 6.17 8.41
N LEU A 29 7.81 5.43 8.26
CA LEU A 29 9.02 5.86 7.57
C LEU A 29 8.89 5.80 6.04
N ILE A 30 8.36 4.71 5.50
CA ILE A 30 8.37 4.46 4.05
C ILE A 30 7.18 5.07 3.32
N LEU A 31 5.99 5.10 3.95
CA LEU A 31 4.75 5.53 3.32
C LEU A 31 4.85 6.94 2.71
N PRO A 32 5.43 7.95 3.41
CA PRO A 32 5.59 9.28 2.83
C PRO A 32 6.39 9.30 1.51
N ALA A 33 7.35 8.40 1.34
CA ALA A 33 8.20 8.34 0.15
C ALA A 33 7.52 7.64 -1.04
N ILE A 34 6.63 6.68 -0.76
CA ILE A 34 5.99 5.84 -1.79
C ILE A 34 4.57 6.29 -2.15
N ARG A 35 3.94 7.13 -1.32
CA ARG A 35 2.52 7.50 -1.47
C ARG A 35 2.12 8.01 -2.85
N GLN A 36 2.98 8.77 -3.52
CA GLN A 36 2.70 9.34 -4.84
C GLN A 36 2.57 8.29 -5.96
N TRP A 37 2.94 7.04 -5.69
CA TRP A 37 2.89 5.92 -6.63
C TRP A 37 1.75 4.94 -6.31
N GLY A 38 0.92 5.28 -5.33
CA GLY A 38 -0.26 4.49 -4.98
C GLY A 38 -1.49 4.97 -5.75
N GLU A 39 -2.45 4.05 -5.87
CA GLU A 39 -3.75 4.28 -6.51
C GLU A 39 -4.74 4.95 -5.55
N ASP A 40 -5.93 5.30 -6.05
CA ASP A 40 -6.99 5.95 -5.27
C ASP A 40 -8.10 4.96 -4.85
N LEU A 41 -8.77 5.19 -3.71
CA LEU A 41 -9.88 4.34 -3.29
C LEU A 41 -11.09 4.41 -4.24
N ARG A 42 -11.22 5.47 -5.05
CA ARG A 42 -12.28 5.60 -6.06
C ARG A 42 -12.10 4.62 -7.22
N GLU A 43 -10.89 4.14 -7.44
CA GLU A 43 -10.55 3.17 -8.48
C GLU A 43 -10.74 1.76 -7.92
N THR A 44 -12.01 1.40 -7.73
CA THR A 44 -12.45 0.17 -7.05
C THR A 44 -11.85 -1.11 -7.64
N GLU A 45 -11.50 -1.12 -8.92
CA GLU A 45 -10.87 -2.23 -9.63
C GLU A 45 -9.55 -2.69 -9.01
N HIS A 46 -8.84 -1.82 -8.28
CA HIS A 46 -7.57 -2.18 -7.66
C HIS A 46 -7.74 -3.07 -6.43
N TYR A 47 -8.90 -3.04 -5.77
CA TYR A 47 -9.15 -3.78 -4.53
C TYR A 47 -10.44 -4.60 -4.48
N SER A 48 -11.34 -4.40 -5.42
CA SER A 48 -12.58 -5.14 -5.61
C SER A 48 -12.60 -5.75 -7.02
N THR A 49 -12.78 -7.06 -7.11
CA THR A 49 -12.89 -7.78 -8.39
C THR A 49 -14.05 -8.76 -8.35
N LYS A 50 -14.62 -9.06 -9.52
CA LYS A 50 -15.63 -10.11 -9.67
C LYS A 50 -15.07 -11.45 -9.18
N GLY A 51 -15.73 -12.05 -8.19
CA GLY A 51 -15.26 -13.27 -7.52
C GLY A 51 -14.46 -13.04 -6.23
N GLY A 52 -14.21 -11.77 -5.87
CA GLY A 52 -13.51 -11.38 -4.66
C GLY A 52 -11.98 -11.37 -4.83
N LYS A 53 -11.34 -10.31 -4.36
CA LYS A 53 -9.88 -10.23 -4.24
C LYS A 53 -9.50 -10.54 -2.79
N ALA A 54 -8.70 -11.57 -2.57
CA ALA A 54 -8.26 -11.99 -1.25
C ALA A 54 -7.10 -11.11 -0.76
N TRP A 55 -7.39 -10.27 0.24
CA TRP A 55 -6.43 -9.41 0.89
C TRP A 55 -6.03 -10.03 2.23
N MET A 56 -4.83 -10.59 2.33
CA MET A 56 -4.32 -11.18 3.56
C MET A 56 -3.79 -10.10 4.50
N GLU A 57 -4.24 -10.13 5.76
CA GLU A 57 -3.76 -9.22 6.80
C GLU A 57 -2.34 -9.58 7.25
N ILE A 58 -1.50 -8.56 7.38
CA ILE A 58 -0.11 -8.67 7.82
C ILE A 58 0.02 -7.98 9.19
N ARG A 59 0.61 -8.69 10.17
CA ARG A 59 0.86 -8.16 11.52
C ARG A 59 2.26 -8.52 12.00
N ASP A 60 2.80 -7.72 12.93
CA ASP A 60 4.10 -7.93 13.58
C ASP A 60 4.00 -8.64 14.93
N SER A 61 2.79 -9.06 15.34
CA SER A 61 2.55 -9.73 16.62
C SER A 61 2.95 -11.20 16.55
N GLU A 62 3.81 -11.66 17.46
CA GLU A 62 4.23 -13.07 17.56
C GLU A 62 3.07 -14.04 17.82
N SER A 63 1.98 -13.55 18.41
CA SER A 63 0.76 -14.35 18.67
C SER A 63 -0.19 -14.43 17.48
N PHE A 64 0.16 -13.84 16.33
CA PHE A 64 -0.68 -13.83 15.15
C PHE A 64 -0.33 -15.04 14.27
N HIS A 65 -1.14 -16.09 14.39
CA HIS A 65 -1.01 -17.31 13.59
C HIS A 65 -2.22 -17.55 12.68
N GLU A 66 -3.24 -16.71 12.79
CA GLU A 66 -4.50 -16.82 12.07
C GLU A 66 -4.32 -16.29 10.64
N ALA A 67 -4.83 -17.03 9.65
CA ALA A 67 -4.93 -16.53 8.30
C ALA A 67 -6.19 -15.66 8.19
N VAL A 68 -6.02 -14.34 8.26
CA VAL A 68 -7.10 -13.37 8.14
C VAL A 68 -7.15 -12.81 6.71
N LEU A 69 -8.22 -13.13 5.99
CA LEU A 69 -8.46 -12.64 4.63
C LEU A 69 -9.62 -11.66 4.61
N HIS A 70 -9.42 -10.55 3.92
CA HIS A 70 -10.39 -9.48 3.70
C HIS A 70 -10.83 -9.52 2.24
N PHE A 71 -12.13 -9.39 2.00
CA PHE A 71 -12.72 -9.28 0.67
C PHE A 71 -13.60 -8.05 0.61
N PHE A 72 -13.26 -7.13 -0.28
CA PHE A 72 -14.05 -5.93 -0.58
C PHE A 72 -14.78 -6.19 -1.89
N ASN A 73 -16.01 -6.69 -1.81
CA ASN A 73 -16.78 -7.10 -2.98
C ASN A 73 -17.61 -5.94 -3.54
N GLU A 74 -18.00 -6.08 -4.81
CA GLU A 74 -18.92 -5.17 -5.48
C GLU A 74 -20.24 -4.99 -4.68
N GLY A 75 -20.85 -3.81 -4.79
CA GLY A 75 -22.07 -3.48 -4.05
C GLY A 75 -21.87 -3.20 -2.56
N GLY A 76 -20.61 -3.07 -2.09
CA GLY A 76 -20.30 -2.70 -0.72
C GLY A 76 -20.36 -3.87 0.26
N GLU A 77 -20.39 -5.11 -0.21
CA GLU A 77 -20.27 -6.29 0.65
C GLU A 77 -18.83 -6.44 1.12
N TYR A 78 -18.64 -6.56 2.43
CA TYR A 78 -17.34 -6.87 3.03
C TYR A 78 -17.40 -8.27 3.64
N LEU A 79 -16.41 -9.12 3.34
CA LEU A 79 -16.26 -10.42 4.00
C LEU A 79 -14.90 -10.46 4.69
N ILE A 80 -14.86 -11.05 5.88
CA ILE A 80 -13.62 -11.50 6.49
C ILE A 80 -13.66 -13.03 6.60
N SER A 81 -12.54 -13.69 6.34
CA SER A 81 -12.33 -15.09 6.64
C SER A 81 -11.22 -15.20 7.66
N VAL A 82 -11.49 -15.82 8.81
CA VAL A 82 -10.47 -16.13 9.83
C VAL A 82 -10.37 -17.64 9.92
N ASP A 83 -9.23 -18.18 9.46
CA ASP A 83 -8.99 -19.63 9.36
C ASP A 83 -10.12 -20.38 8.63
N GLY A 84 -10.67 -19.76 7.59
CA GLY A 84 -11.77 -20.31 6.79
C GLY A 84 -13.18 -20.01 7.31
N ASN A 85 -13.31 -19.45 8.52
CA ASN A 85 -14.61 -19.04 9.05
C ASN A 85 -14.99 -17.66 8.53
N VAL A 86 -16.06 -17.59 7.75
CA VAL A 86 -16.49 -16.35 7.09
C VAL A 86 -17.50 -15.60 7.94
N SER A 87 -17.26 -14.30 8.13
CA SER A 87 -18.28 -13.37 8.63
C SER A 87 -18.51 -12.22 7.65
N ARG A 88 -19.75 -11.74 7.60
CA ARG A 88 -20.19 -10.70 6.66
C ARG A 88 -20.25 -9.34 7.34
N GLY A 89 -19.97 -8.32 6.56
CA GLY A 89 -20.03 -6.92 6.91
C GLY A 89 -20.33 -6.07 5.68
N ARG A 90 -20.07 -4.77 5.80
CA ARG A 90 -20.22 -3.81 4.69
C ARG A 90 -19.02 -2.89 4.62
N TRP A 91 -18.70 -2.42 3.43
CA TRP A 91 -17.77 -1.32 3.25
C TRP A 91 -18.41 -0.24 2.39
N ARG A 92 -18.00 1.01 2.60
CA ARG A 92 -18.41 2.14 1.75
C ARG A 92 -17.34 3.22 1.74
N LEU A 93 -17.23 3.91 0.62
CA LEU A 93 -16.42 5.11 0.54
C LEU A 93 -17.19 6.31 1.10
N LEU A 94 -16.46 7.30 1.59
CA LEU A 94 -17.00 8.63 1.82
C LEU A 94 -16.75 9.45 0.56
N ASP A 95 -17.84 9.96 -0.03
CA ASP A 95 -17.82 10.75 -1.26
C ASP A 95 -16.77 11.87 -1.19
N ASP A 96 -16.10 12.10 -2.32
CA ASP A 96 -15.04 13.10 -2.49
C ASP A 96 -13.85 12.96 -1.52
N SER A 97 -13.61 11.76 -0.99
CA SER A 97 -12.49 11.53 -0.08
C SER A 97 -11.83 10.16 -0.24
N ASN A 98 -10.54 10.09 0.08
CA ASN A 98 -9.79 8.84 0.21
C ASN A 98 -10.03 8.21 1.59
N LYS A 99 -11.30 8.05 1.96
CA LYS A 99 -11.71 7.44 3.22
C LYS A 99 -12.71 6.31 2.98
N MET A 100 -12.54 5.23 3.74
CA MET A 100 -13.38 4.04 3.70
C MET A 100 -13.93 3.77 5.08
N ILE A 101 -15.21 3.43 5.15
CA ILE A 101 -15.85 2.90 6.35
C ILE A 101 -16.00 1.40 6.18
N ILE A 102 -15.55 0.65 7.18
CA ILE A 102 -15.72 -0.80 7.27
C ILE A 102 -16.63 -1.09 8.46
N GLU A 103 -17.71 -1.82 8.21
CA GLU A 103 -18.72 -2.22 9.19
C GLU A 103 -18.68 -3.73 9.36
N GLN A 104 -18.56 -4.19 10.61
CA GLN A 104 -18.59 -5.61 10.94
C GLN A 104 -19.28 -5.84 12.28
N GLY A 105 -20.37 -6.61 12.27
CA GLY A 105 -21.24 -6.77 13.43
C GLY A 105 -21.71 -5.41 13.97
N ASN A 106 -21.37 -5.11 15.22
CA ASN A 106 -21.71 -3.85 15.88
C ASN A 106 -20.58 -2.80 15.85
N ARG A 107 -19.53 -3.03 15.06
CA ARG A 107 -18.38 -2.12 14.94
C ARG A 107 -18.42 -1.42 13.58
N SER A 108 -18.16 -0.13 13.60
CA SER A 108 -17.96 0.70 12.40
C SER A 108 -16.67 1.48 12.59
N GLU A 109 -15.76 1.33 11.63
CA GLU A 109 -14.43 1.93 11.69
C GLU A 109 -14.17 2.75 10.44
N LEU A 110 -13.67 3.96 10.65
CA LEU A 110 -13.27 4.87 9.58
C LEU A 110 -11.77 4.75 9.34
N TYR A 111 -11.43 4.56 8.08
CA TYR A 111 -10.07 4.46 7.59
C TYR A 111 -9.79 5.53 6.54
N GLU A 112 -8.54 5.95 6.45
CA GLU A 112 -7.99 6.76 5.37
C GLU A 112 -7.01 5.92 4.57
N LEU A 113 -6.95 6.15 3.26
CA LEU A 113 -5.97 5.48 2.42
C LEU A 113 -4.55 5.90 2.81
N ALA A 114 -3.70 4.92 3.13
CA ALA A 114 -2.28 5.13 3.31
C ALA A 114 -1.50 4.79 2.03
N PHE A 115 -1.82 3.64 1.41
CA PHE A 115 -1.24 3.19 0.15
C PHE A 115 -2.09 2.09 -0.49
N LEU A 116 -2.22 2.10 -1.81
CA LEU A 116 -2.92 1.08 -2.58
C LEU A 116 -2.14 0.79 -3.86
N SER A 117 -2.07 -0.48 -4.25
CA SER A 117 -1.50 -0.95 -5.51
C SER A 117 -2.09 -2.31 -5.86
N SER A 118 -1.61 -2.94 -6.93
CA SER A 118 -2.03 -4.29 -7.31
C SER A 118 -1.76 -5.35 -6.22
N ALA A 119 -0.68 -5.19 -5.43
CA ALA A 119 -0.23 -6.17 -4.43
C ALA A 119 -0.39 -5.72 -2.98
N PHE A 120 -0.53 -4.43 -2.72
CA PHE A 120 -0.53 -3.86 -1.37
C PHE A 120 -1.76 -3.00 -1.14
N PHE A 121 -2.41 -3.16 0.01
CA PHE A 121 -3.53 -2.35 0.43
C PHE A 121 -3.41 -1.99 1.91
N ILE A 122 -3.08 -0.73 2.18
CA ILE A 122 -2.78 -0.22 3.51
C ILE A 122 -3.74 0.91 3.84
N LEU A 123 -4.48 0.71 4.91
CA LEU A 123 -5.46 1.65 5.43
C LEU A 123 -4.99 2.16 6.78
N ARG A 124 -5.08 3.46 7.03
CA ARG A 124 -4.79 4.07 8.34
C ARG A 124 -6.09 4.35 9.06
N LYS A 125 -6.24 3.87 10.29
CA LYS A 125 -7.41 4.14 11.12
C LYS A 125 -7.49 5.65 11.42
N HIS A 126 -8.62 6.26 11.09
CA HIS A 126 -8.82 7.70 11.27
C HIS A 126 -8.84 8.05 12.77
N GLY A 127 -8.18 9.15 13.15
CA GLY A 127 -8.18 9.67 14.52
C GLY A 127 -7.37 8.87 15.54
N ARG A 128 -6.60 7.85 15.13
CA ARG A 128 -5.75 7.05 16.02
C ARG A 128 -4.26 7.32 15.77
N PRO A 129 -3.58 8.10 16.62
CA PRO A 129 -2.12 8.20 16.57
C PRO A 129 -1.45 7.02 17.28
N GLY A 130 -0.30 6.57 16.78
CA GLY A 130 0.60 5.64 17.49
C GLY A 130 0.49 4.19 17.02
N ARG A 131 0.50 3.23 17.96
CA ARG A 131 0.53 1.78 17.68
C ARG A 131 -0.82 1.24 17.20
N ASN A 132 -0.74 0.23 16.34
CA ASN A 132 -1.83 -0.44 15.62
C ASN A 132 -2.72 0.57 14.88
N GLN A 133 -2.07 1.51 14.20
CA GLN A 133 -2.75 2.56 13.43
C GLN A 133 -3.05 2.13 11.98
N TYR A 134 -2.34 1.12 11.47
CA TYR A 134 -2.55 0.61 10.12
C TYR A 134 -3.28 -0.73 10.12
N LEU A 135 -4.24 -0.87 9.21
CA LEU A 135 -4.71 -2.16 8.70
C LEU A 135 -3.88 -2.44 7.44
N VAL A 136 -2.97 -3.41 7.55
CA VAL A 136 -1.97 -3.72 6.52
C VAL A 136 -2.40 -5.00 5.84
N MET A 137 -2.59 -4.95 4.53
CA MET A 137 -2.99 -6.11 3.76
C MET A 137 -2.16 -6.24 2.48
N GLY A 138 -1.89 -7.48 2.10
CA GLY A 138 -1.29 -7.81 0.81
C GLY A 138 -2.17 -8.76 0.00
N PHE A 139 -1.99 -8.77 -1.32
CA PHE A 139 -2.71 -9.71 -2.17
C PHE A 139 -2.21 -11.13 -1.88
N GLU A 140 -3.11 -11.99 -1.39
CA GLU A 140 -2.77 -13.30 -0.80
C GLU A 140 -1.83 -14.15 -1.68
N PRO A 141 -2.05 -14.28 -3.01
CA PRO A 141 -1.17 -15.07 -3.87
C PRO A 141 0.28 -14.57 -3.94
N ILE A 142 0.53 -13.32 -3.57
CA ILE A 142 1.86 -12.71 -3.56
C ILE A 142 2.48 -12.79 -2.15
N VAL A 143 1.68 -12.61 -1.10
CA VAL A 143 2.19 -12.37 0.26
C VAL A 143 2.04 -13.52 1.24
N SER A 144 1.37 -14.63 0.86
CA SER A 144 0.96 -15.69 1.78
C SER A 144 2.07 -16.38 2.58
N ASN A 145 3.33 -16.29 2.13
CA ASN A 145 4.48 -16.87 2.82
C ASN A 145 5.49 -15.81 3.30
N LEU A 146 5.07 -14.54 3.36
CA LEU A 146 5.95 -13.45 3.76
C LEU A 146 5.75 -13.13 5.24
N GLU A 147 6.87 -13.07 5.97
CA GLU A 147 6.90 -12.38 7.25
C GLU A 147 6.72 -10.87 7.02
N TRP A 148 6.26 -10.16 8.05
CA TRP A 148 5.98 -8.73 7.91
C TRP A 148 7.22 -7.91 7.47
N ARG A 149 8.44 -8.36 7.82
CA ARG A 149 9.69 -7.72 7.40
C ARG A 149 9.92 -7.89 5.89
N ASP A 150 9.72 -9.11 5.38
CA ASP A 150 9.83 -9.42 3.95
C ASP A 150 8.73 -8.71 3.15
N TYR A 151 7.53 -8.58 3.72
CA TYR A 151 6.44 -7.79 3.15
C TYR A 151 6.86 -6.32 2.98
N VAL A 152 7.43 -5.70 4.01
CA VAL A 152 7.89 -4.30 3.95
C VAL A 152 9.03 -4.14 2.96
N GLU A 153 9.95 -5.08 2.91
CA GLU A 153 11.03 -5.09 1.92
C GLU A 153 10.48 -5.20 0.50
N LEU A 154 9.52 -6.10 0.25
CA LEU A 154 8.88 -6.25 -1.04
C LEU A 154 8.12 -4.98 -1.46
N LEU A 155 7.39 -4.37 -0.54
CA LEU A 155 6.69 -3.09 -0.75
C LEU A 155 7.67 -2.00 -1.20
N PHE A 156 8.78 -1.87 -0.48
CA PHE A 156 9.79 -0.87 -0.79
C PHE A 156 10.54 -1.14 -2.10
N ASN A 157 10.92 -2.41 -2.36
CA ASN A 157 11.65 -2.82 -3.54
C ASN A 157 10.81 -2.67 -4.82
N THR A 158 9.53 -3.02 -4.75
CA THR A 158 8.57 -2.82 -5.85
C THR A 158 8.56 -1.35 -6.26
N TYR A 159 8.50 -0.45 -5.29
CA TYR A 159 8.51 0.97 -5.53
C TYR A 159 9.85 1.48 -6.09
N ARG A 160 10.99 1.09 -5.47
CA ARG A 160 12.32 1.51 -5.93
C ARG A 160 12.57 1.12 -7.39
N SER A 161 12.14 -0.08 -7.79
CA SER A 161 12.24 -0.56 -9.16
C SER A 161 11.44 0.30 -10.14
N GLN A 162 10.20 0.66 -9.79
CA GLN A 162 9.37 1.55 -10.59
C GLN A 162 10.02 2.94 -10.73
N GLN A 163 10.49 3.53 -9.63
CA GLN A 163 11.15 4.84 -9.66
C GLN A 163 12.38 4.83 -10.58
N ASN A 164 13.21 3.78 -10.53
CA ASN A 164 14.37 3.65 -11.41
C ASN A 164 13.97 3.50 -12.88
N THR A 165 12.93 2.72 -13.16
CA THR A 165 12.39 2.54 -14.52
C THR A 165 11.91 3.88 -15.09
N TYR A 166 11.10 4.63 -14.34
CA TYR A 166 10.62 5.96 -14.78
C TYR A 166 11.77 6.96 -14.96
N LYS A 167 12.77 6.97 -14.08
CA LYS A 167 13.98 7.81 -14.25
C LYS A 167 14.73 7.46 -15.54
N THR A 168 14.95 6.17 -15.81
CA THR A 168 15.64 5.72 -17.03
C THR A 168 14.86 6.11 -18.29
N VAL A 169 13.53 5.94 -18.30
CA VAL A 169 12.68 6.35 -19.43
C VAL A 169 12.70 7.86 -19.63
N ALA A 170 12.63 8.65 -18.55
CA ALA A 170 12.68 10.11 -18.63
C ALA A 170 14.01 10.62 -19.22
N ILE A 171 15.14 10.04 -18.80
CA ILE A 171 16.47 10.36 -19.35
C ILE A 171 16.52 10.02 -20.85
N PHE A 172 16.02 8.85 -21.24
CA PHE A 172 15.98 8.44 -22.64
C PHE A 172 15.13 9.40 -23.49
N LEU A 173 13.94 9.79 -23.03
CA LEU A 173 13.08 10.76 -23.71
C LEU A 173 13.75 12.14 -23.83
N LEU A 174 14.44 12.60 -22.78
CA LEU A 174 15.16 13.88 -22.81
C LEU A 174 16.29 13.87 -23.86
N ILE A 175 17.04 12.76 -23.95
CA ILE A 175 18.06 12.57 -24.98
C ILE A 175 17.42 12.57 -26.38
N LEU A 176 16.31 11.85 -26.57
CA LEU A 176 15.60 11.79 -27.84
C LEU A 176 15.11 13.18 -28.29
N ILE A 177 14.49 13.95 -27.39
CA ILE A 177 14.06 15.33 -27.66
C ILE A 177 15.25 16.21 -28.03
N THR A 178 16.37 16.08 -27.30
CA THR A 178 17.60 16.86 -27.58
C THR A 178 18.15 16.55 -28.97
N ILE A 179 18.16 15.28 -29.38
CA ILE A 179 18.60 14.85 -30.71
C ILE A 179 17.68 15.45 -31.79
N ILE A 180 16.36 15.37 -31.61
CA ILE A 180 15.39 15.94 -32.57
C ILE A 180 15.59 17.45 -32.73
N ILE A 181 15.79 18.19 -31.64
CA ILE A 181 16.04 19.63 -31.69
C ILE A 181 17.35 19.92 -32.45
N LEU A 182 18.41 19.17 -32.18
CA LEU A 182 19.68 19.32 -32.90
C LEU A 182 19.50 19.09 -34.40
N PHE A 183 18.84 17.99 -34.80
CA PHE A 183 18.55 17.70 -36.22
C PHE A 183 17.53 18.65 -36.86
N SER A 184 16.74 19.38 -36.09
CA SER A 184 15.80 20.38 -36.61
C SER A 184 16.46 21.75 -36.82
N ILE A 185 17.61 22.00 -36.20
CA ILE A 185 18.37 23.26 -36.31
C ILE A 185 19.40 23.19 -37.46
N PHE A 186 19.87 21.98 -37.77
CA PHE A 186 20.74 21.69 -38.94
C PHE A 186 19.92 21.32 -40.18
#